data_AF-A0A337SBK2-F1
#
_entry.id   AF-A0A337SBK2-F1
#
_cell.length_a   1.000
_cell.length_b   1.000
_cell.length_c   1.000
_cell.angle_alpha   90.00
_cell.angle_beta   90.00
_cell.angle_gamma   90.00
#
_symmetry.space_group_name_H-M   'P 1'
#
loop_
_entity.id
_entity.type
_entity.pdbx_description
1 polymer ?
#
loop_
_entity_poly.entity_id
_entity_poly.type
_entity_poly.pdbx_seq_one_letter_code
_entity_poly.pdbx_strand_id
1 'polypeptide(L)'
;MTAAVFFGCAFIAFGPALALYIFTIATEPLRVIFLIIGAFFWLVSLLFSSLFWFMARTITDNKDGPIQKYLLILGVLVSVLVQEMFRFAYYKLLKKANEGLRSINPDETAPSMRLLAYAFMTLVIILLHVFWGIIFFDGCEKKKWSALLVVLLTHLLVSALTFISPHYGINLVSTYIIVVLMGIWAFFVAGGSCRSLKLCLLCQDKDFLLFNQRSR
;
A
#
# COMPACT_ATOMS: atom_id res chain seq x y z
N MET A 1 12.74 -17.24 -22.86
CA MET A 1 11.46 -17.54 -22.18
C MET A 1 10.40 -17.70 -23.25
N THR A 2 9.52 -18.69 -23.17
CA THR A 2 8.40 -18.82 -24.12
C THR A 2 7.37 -17.71 -23.87
N ALA A 3 6.64 -17.30 -24.92
CA ALA A 3 5.60 -16.27 -24.79
C ALA A 3 4.56 -16.64 -23.71
N ALA A 4 4.20 -17.92 -23.61
CA ALA A 4 3.28 -18.42 -22.58
C ALA A 4 3.78 -18.18 -21.14
N VAL A 5 5.08 -18.41 -20.89
CA VAL A 5 5.67 -18.15 -19.56
C VAL A 5 5.75 -16.66 -19.28
N PHE A 6 6.07 -15.84 -20.28
CA PHE A 6 6.08 -14.38 -20.13
C PHE A 6 4.69 -13.85 -19.76
N PHE A 7 3.66 -14.20 -20.53
CA PHE A 7 2.29 -13.75 -20.25
C PHE A 7 1.72 -14.35 -18.96
N GLY A 8 2.03 -15.61 -18.65
CA GLY A 8 1.65 -16.24 -17.38
C GLY A 8 2.22 -15.49 -16.18
N CYS A 9 3.53 -15.22 -16.17
CA CYS A 9 4.16 -14.44 -15.11
C CYS A 9 3.64 -13.00 -15.08
N ALA A 10 3.44 -12.36 -16.24
CA ALA A 10 2.94 -10.99 -16.31
C ALA A 10 1.51 -10.86 -15.75
N PHE A 11 0.60 -11.79 -16.05
CA PHE A 11 -0.77 -11.73 -15.51
C PHE A 11 -0.83 -12.09 -14.02
N ILE A 12 -0.01 -13.01 -13.54
CA ILE A 12 0.12 -13.27 -12.10
C ILE A 12 0.70 -12.02 -11.40
N ALA A 13 1.67 -11.35 -12.01
CA ALA A 13 2.36 -10.20 -11.44
C ALA A 13 1.67 -8.84 -11.64
N PHE A 14 0.77 -8.68 -12.60
CA PHE A 14 0.14 -7.39 -12.88
C PHE A 14 -1.38 -7.47 -13.01
N GLY A 15 -1.97 -8.66 -13.14
CA GLY A 15 -3.41 -8.84 -13.33
C GLY A 15 -4.28 -8.18 -12.27
N PRO A 16 -4.07 -8.43 -10.96
CA PRO A 16 -4.84 -7.78 -9.90
C PRO A 16 -4.69 -6.24 -9.89
N ALA A 17 -3.48 -5.74 -10.12
CA ALA A 17 -3.21 -4.30 -10.15
C ALA A 17 -3.85 -3.63 -11.37
N LEU A 18 -3.79 -4.28 -12.53
CA LEU A 18 -4.42 -3.82 -13.76
C LEU A 18 -5.94 -3.82 -13.64
N ALA A 19 -6.52 -4.85 -13.03
CA ALA A 19 -7.95 -4.89 -12.76
C ALA A 19 -8.39 -3.73 -11.87
N LEU A 20 -7.66 -3.47 -10.77
CA LEU A 20 -7.97 -2.34 -9.88
C LEU A 20 -7.78 -1.00 -10.61
N TYR A 21 -6.71 -0.84 -11.38
CA TYR A 21 -6.53 0.37 -12.18
C TYR A 21 -7.70 0.61 -13.15
N ILE A 22 -8.09 -0.40 -13.94
CA ILE A 22 -9.15 -0.27 -14.94
C ILE A 22 -10.52 -0.03 -14.28
N PHE A 23 -10.88 -0.81 -13.25
CA PHE A 23 -12.22 -0.78 -12.68
C PHE A 23 -12.42 0.31 -11.62
N THR A 24 -11.36 0.80 -10.96
CA THR A 24 -11.51 1.77 -9.86
C THR A 24 -10.77 3.08 -10.07
N ILE A 25 -9.59 3.09 -10.70
CA ILE A 25 -8.76 4.30 -10.80
C ILE A 25 -9.06 5.06 -12.09
N ALA A 26 -9.14 4.37 -13.21
CA ALA A 26 -9.31 4.96 -14.54
C ALA A 26 -10.69 5.64 -14.74
N THR A 27 -11.65 5.37 -13.86
CA THR A 27 -12.99 5.97 -13.92
C THR A 27 -13.02 7.44 -13.54
N GLU A 28 -12.01 7.93 -12.79
CA GLU A 28 -11.94 9.32 -12.34
C GLU A 28 -10.53 9.91 -12.55
N PRO A 29 -10.39 11.03 -13.29
CA PRO A 29 -9.07 11.59 -13.62
C PRO A 29 -8.28 12.06 -12.39
N LEU A 30 -8.97 12.52 -11.32
CA LEU A 30 -8.32 12.91 -10.06
C LEU A 30 -7.59 11.73 -9.40
N ARG A 31 -8.16 10.52 -9.44
CA ARG A 31 -7.53 9.31 -8.88
C ARG A 31 -6.25 8.95 -9.64
N VAL A 32 -6.25 9.13 -10.96
CA VAL A 32 -5.06 8.92 -11.79
C VAL A 32 -3.96 9.91 -11.42
N ILE A 33 -4.28 11.18 -11.24
CA ILE A 33 -3.31 12.21 -10.83
C ILE A 33 -2.70 11.87 -9.47
N PHE A 34 -3.53 11.51 -8.49
CA PHE A 34 -3.03 11.12 -7.17
C PHE A 34 -2.15 9.87 -7.22
N LEU A 35 -2.52 8.86 -8.03
CA LEU A 35 -1.69 7.67 -8.26
C LEU A 35 -0.30 8.04 -8.81
N ILE A 36 -0.22 8.89 -9.83
CA ILE A 36 1.05 9.31 -10.44
C ILE A 36 1.93 10.04 -9.42
N ILE A 37 1.36 10.95 -8.62
CA ILE A 37 2.11 11.64 -7.56
C ILE A 37 2.59 10.64 -6.51
N GLY A 38 1.76 9.67 -6.10
CA GLY A 38 2.16 8.63 -5.17
C GLY A 38 3.35 7.80 -5.68
N ALA A 39 3.31 7.38 -6.96
CA ALA A 39 4.41 6.67 -7.62
C ALA A 39 5.69 7.52 -7.69
N PHE A 40 5.57 8.83 -7.94
CA PHE A 40 6.69 9.76 -7.89
C PHE A 40 7.33 9.82 -6.49
N PHE A 41 6.53 9.98 -5.43
CA PHE A 41 7.04 10.00 -4.05
C PHE A 41 7.74 8.68 -3.68
N TRP A 42 7.21 7.55 -4.15
CA TRP A 42 7.85 6.25 -3.97
C TRP A 42 9.20 6.17 -4.69
N LEU A 43 9.30 6.60 -5.95
CA LEU A 43 10.57 6.65 -6.69
C LEU A 43 11.59 7.56 -6.01
N VAL A 44 11.17 8.72 -5.53
CA VAL A 44 12.05 9.64 -4.78
C VAL A 44 12.54 8.99 -3.48
N SER A 45 11.67 8.26 -2.77
CA SER A 45 12.08 7.54 -1.55
C SER A 45 13.15 6.47 -1.84
N LEU A 46 13.04 5.75 -2.97
CA LEU A 46 14.06 4.80 -3.41
C LEU A 46 15.36 5.50 -3.84
N LEU A 47 15.25 6.64 -4.50
CA LEU A 47 16.43 7.45 -4.86
C LEU A 47 17.22 7.82 -3.60
N PHE A 48 16.59 8.40 -2.59
CA PHE A 48 17.25 8.73 -1.31
C PHE A 48 17.83 7.48 -0.62
N SER A 49 17.10 6.37 -0.64
CA SER A 49 17.58 5.10 -0.06
C SER A 49 18.82 4.57 -0.78
N SER A 50 18.86 4.67 -2.11
CA SER A 50 20.00 4.24 -2.92
C SER A 50 21.22 5.15 -2.74
N LEU A 51 21.02 6.46 -2.59
CA LEU A 51 22.10 7.41 -2.29
C LEU A 51 22.71 7.13 -0.91
N PHE A 52 21.87 6.87 0.09
CA PHE A 52 22.33 6.48 1.42
C PHE A 52 23.17 5.20 1.36
N TRP A 53 22.68 4.16 0.66
CA TRP A 53 23.41 2.91 0.50
C TRP A 53 24.73 3.10 -0.24
N PHE A 54 24.76 3.91 -1.31
CA PHE A 54 25.97 4.22 -2.06
C PHE A 54 27.02 4.94 -1.21
N MET A 55 26.61 5.91 -0.38
CA MET A 55 27.49 6.58 0.57
C MET A 55 28.02 5.62 1.62
N ALA A 56 27.15 4.79 2.21
CA ALA A 56 27.55 3.78 3.20
C ALA A 56 28.57 2.79 2.63
N ARG A 57 28.38 2.36 1.37
CA ARG A 57 29.32 1.48 0.67
C ARG A 57 30.67 2.16 0.42
N THR A 58 30.66 3.42 -0.02
CA THR A 58 31.89 4.20 -0.29
C THR A 58 32.70 4.41 0.98
N ILE A 59 32.06 4.63 2.13
CA ILE A 59 32.74 4.83 3.43
C ILE A 59 33.33 3.52 3.98
N THR A 60 32.70 2.38 3.70
CA THR A 60 33.06 1.09 4.32
C THR A 60 34.21 0.36 3.59
N ASP A 61 34.82 1.00 2.58
CA ASP A 61 36.00 0.54 1.83
C ASP A 61 35.99 -0.97 1.54
N ASN A 62 35.06 -1.41 0.68
CA ASN A 62 34.99 -2.69 -0.04
C ASN A 62 35.60 -3.94 0.66
N LYS A 63 35.49 -4.06 1.99
CA LYS A 63 35.93 -5.24 2.73
C LYS A 63 34.92 -6.35 2.52
N ASP A 64 35.23 -7.24 1.58
CA ASP A 64 34.45 -8.43 1.27
C ASP A 64 34.39 -9.33 2.52
N GLY A 65 33.22 -9.42 3.16
CA GLY A 65 33.05 -10.15 4.41
C GLY A 65 31.64 -10.02 5.00
N PRO A 66 31.43 -10.45 6.27
CA PRO A 66 30.12 -10.41 6.94
C PRO A 66 29.56 -8.97 7.08
N ILE A 67 30.44 -7.96 7.05
CA ILE A 67 30.09 -6.53 7.13
C ILE A 67 29.17 -6.12 5.98
N GLN A 68 29.37 -6.63 4.76
CA GLN A 68 28.51 -6.32 3.62
C GLN A 68 27.08 -6.83 3.83
N LYS A 69 26.91 -8.00 4.45
CA LYS A 69 25.59 -8.55 4.80
C LYS A 69 24.87 -7.67 5.82
N TYR A 70 25.58 -7.18 6.85
CA TYR A 70 25.02 -6.23 7.81
C TYR A 70 24.67 -4.88 7.16
N LEU A 71 25.50 -4.38 6.24
CA LEU A 71 25.22 -3.16 5.47
C LEU A 71 23.96 -3.30 4.59
N LEU A 72 23.74 -4.48 3.99
CA LEU A 72 22.52 -4.75 3.22
C LEU A 72 21.28 -4.73 4.10
N ILE A 73 21.34 -5.37 5.28
CA ILE A 73 20.24 -5.37 6.26
C ILE A 73 19.96 -3.94 6.74
N LEU A 74 21.01 -3.17 7.04
CA LEU A 74 20.88 -1.75 7.41
C LEU A 74 20.29 -0.92 6.26
N GLY A 75 20.74 -1.14 5.03
CA GLY A 75 20.21 -0.47 3.85
C GLY A 75 18.72 -0.74 3.66
N VAL A 76 18.27 -1.98 3.88
CA VAL A 76 16.85 -2.33 3.83
C VAL A 76 16.07 -1.64 4.93
N LEU A 77 16.57 -1.66 6.18
CA LEU A 77 15.95 -0.97 7.31
C LEU A 77 15.77 0.52 7.01
N VAL A 78 16.83 1.18 6.55
CA VAL A 78 16.78 2.60 6.17
C VAL A 78 15.82 2.82 5.01
N SER A 79 15.82 1.95 3.99
CA SER A 79 14.91 2.09 2.86
C SER A 79 13.44 1.99 3.25
N VAL A 80 13.09 1.07 4.15
CA VAL A 80 11.73 0.91 4.68
C VAL A 80 11.31 2.13 5.48
N LEU A 81 12.19 2.68 6.32
CA LEU A 81 11.92 3.90 7.08
C LEU A 81 11.73 5.11 6.17
N VAL A 82 12.60 5.29 5.17
CA VAL A 82 12.48 6.37 4.19
C VAL A 82 11.18 6.24 3.39
N GLN A 83 10.82 5.02 2.94
CA GLN A 83 9.56 4.78 2.24
C GLN A 83 8.33 5.14 3.10
N GLU A 84 8.33 4.79 4.39
CA GLU A 84 7.22 5.13 5.29
C GLU A 84 7.15 6.63 5.61
N MET A 85 8.30 7.30 5.72
CA MET A 85 8.38 8.76 5.88
C MET A 85 7.80 9.49 4.65
N PHE A 86 8.14 9.03 3.44
CA PHE A 86 7.58 9.57 2.20
C PHE A 86 6.08 9.29 2.07
N ARG A 87 5.60 8.12 2.54
CA ARG A 87 4.16 7.83 2.65
C ARG A 87 3.45 8.83 3.57
N PHE A 88 4.05 9.14 4.72
CA PHE A 88 3.49 10.13 5.64
C PHE A 88 3.49 11.55 5.04
N ALA A 89 4.56 11.94 4.36
CA ALA A 89 4.64 13.21 3.65
C ALA A 89 3.56 13.32 2.56
N TYR A 90 3.38 12.24 1.80
CA TYR A 90 2.34 12.13 0.79
C TYR A 90 0.93 12.23 1.38
N TYR A 91 0.65 11.54 2.49
CA TYR A 91 -0.63 11.69 3.23
C TYR A 91 -0.89 13.15 3.63
N LYS A 92 0.10 13.85 4.19
CA LYS A 92 -0.04 15.27 4.56
C LYS A 92 -0.36 16.15 3.35
N LEU A 93 0.30 15.92 2.22
CA LEU A 93 0.05 16.65 0.98
C LEU A 93 -1.36 16.39 0.45
N LEU A 94 -1.80 15.13 0.43
CA LEU A 94 -3.16 14.77 0.04
C LEU A 94 -4.20 15.43 0.95
N LYS A 95 -3.98 15.38 2.26
CA LYS A 95 -4.89 16.00 3.23
C LYS A 95 -5.01 17.50 2.98
N LYS A 96 -3.88 18.18 2.78
CA LYS A 96 -3.86 19.62 2.48
C LYS A 96 -4.51 19.95 1.14
N ALA A 97 -4.30 19.13 0.11
CA ALA A 97 -4.93 19.30 -1.19
C ALA A 97 -6.45 19.12 -1.11
N ASN A 98 -6.91 18.12 -0.34
CA ASN A 98 -8.33 17.85 -0.14
C ASN A 98 -9.03 18.98 0.64
N GLU A 99 -8.38 19.51 1.69
CA GLU A 99 -8.86 20.69 2.42
C GLU A 99 -8.94 21.93 1.51
N GLY A 100 -7.93 22.12 0.63
CA GLY A 100 -7.91 23.20 -0.36
C GLY A 100 -9.03 23.08 -1.39
N LEU A 101 -9.21 21.90 -1.99
CA LEU A 101 -10.28 21.62 -2.96
C LEU A 101 -11.66 21.89 -2.35
N ARG A 102 -11.89 21.46 -1.10
CA ARG A 102 -13.14 21.68 -0.39
C ARG A 102 -13.45 23.16 -0.14
N SER A 103 -12.43 23.99 0.02
CA SER A 103 -12.63 25.44 0.22
C SER A 103 -13.03 26.18 -1.06
N ILE A 104 -12.72 25.61 -2.24
CA ILE A 104 -13.02 26.21 -3.55
C ILE A 104 -14.38 25.72 -4.08
N ASN A 105 -14.78 24.48 -3.77
CA ASN A 105 -16.06 23.92 -4.23
C ASN A 105 -16.83 23.24 -3.07
N PRO A 106 -17.59 24.00 -2.26
CA PRO A 106 -18.26 23.48 -1.06
C PRO A 106 -19.44 22.52 -1.35
N ASP A 107 -20.00 22.56 -2.56
CA ASP A 107 -21.16 21.74 -2.97
C ASP A 107 -20.77 20.38 -3.57
N GLU A 108 -19.50 20.18 -3.92
CA GLU A 108 -19.02 18.90 -4.44
C GLU A 108 -18.79 17.94 -3.26
N THR A 109 -19.52 16.81 -3.28
CA THR A 109 -19.39 15.79 -2.24
C THR A 109 -17.97 15.25 -2.31
N ALA A 110 -17.13 15.65 -1.36
CA ALA A 110 -15.70 15.30 -1.35
C ALA A 110 -15.51 13.82 -1.72
N PRO A 111 -14.59 13.47 -2.65
CA PRO A 111 -14.26 12.07 -2.88
C PRO A 111 -13.87 11.52 -1.52
N SER A 112 -14.72 10.64 -0.97
CA SER A 112 -14.58 10.21 0.41
C SER A 112 -13.15 9.74 0.64
N MET A 113 -12.50 10.06 1.75
CA MET A 113 -11.11 9.64 1.97
C MET A 113 -10.96 8.10 1.87
N ARG A 114 -12.06 7.35 2.03
CA ARG A 114 -12.19 5.94 1.62
C ARG A 114 -11.91 5.70 0.14
N LEU A 115 -12.54 6.45 -0.77
CA LEU A 115 -12.32 6.43 -2.22
C LEU A 115 -10.85 6.66 -2.60
N LEU A 116 -10.18 7.58 -1.90
CA LEU A 116 -8.77 7.91 -2.09
C LEU A 116 -7.83 6.81 -1.52
N ALA A 117 -8.21 6.18 -0.41
CA ALA A 117 -7.50 5.04 0.16
C ALA A 117 -7.56 3.78 -0.74
N TYR A 118 -8.57 3.66 -1.61
CA TYR A 118 -8.65 2.61 -2.63
C TYR A 118 -7.74 2.88 -3.84
N ALA A 119 -7.25 4.11 -4.05
CA ALA A 119 -6.58 4.54 -5.28
C ALA A 119 -5.06 4.30 -5.34
N PHE A 120 -4.44 3.65 -4.35
CA PHE A 120 -2.99 3.36 -4.35
C PHE A 120 -2.71 1.89 -4.65
N MET A 121 -2.15 1.59 -5.84
CA MET A 121 -1.80 0.25 -6.37
C MET A 121 -0.38 0.25 -6.94
N THR A 122 0.42 -0.84 -6.96
CA THR A 122 0.52 -2.00 -7.88
C THR A 122 1.10 -3.38 -7.37
N LEU A 123 0.36 -4.46 -6.94
CA LEU A 123 0.78 -5.90 -6.67
C LEU A 123 1.61 -6.47 -5.45
N VAL A 124 1.09 -7.49 -4.72
CA VAL A 124 1.66 -8.37 -3.64
C VAL A 124 2.48 -7.66 -2.55
N ILE A 125 3.69 -7.18 -2.83
CA ILE A 125 4.33 -6.12 -2.00
C ILE A 125 3.44 -4.88 -1.97
N ILE A 126 2.71 -4.65 -3.05
CA ILE A 126 1.78 -3.59 -3.16
C ILE A 126 0.31 -3.98 -2.91
N LEU A 127 -0.16 -5.23 -3.07
CA LEU A 127 -1.46 -5.54 -2.43
C LEU A 127 -1.33 -5.32 -0.91
N LEU A 128 -0.15 -5.66 -0.40
CA LEU A 128 0.26 -5.39 0.95
C LEU A 128 0.55 -3.89 1.20
N HIS A 129 1.15 -3.12 0.30
CA HIS A 129 1.22 -1.65 0.44
C HIS A 129 -0.13 -0.96 0.31
N VAL A 130 -1.10 -1.53 -0.40
CA VAL A 130 -2.49 -1.06 -0.42
C VAL A 130 -3.08 -1.24 0.97
N PHE A 131 -2.99 -2.45 1.53
CA PHE A 131 -3.50 -2.73 2.87
C PHE A 131 -2.77 -1.93 3.96
N TRP A 132 -1.44 -1.86 3.90
CA TRP A 132 -0.64 -0.99 4.75
C TRP A 132 -1.03 0.47 4.57
N GLY A 133 -1.25 0.94 3.35
CA GLY A 133 -1.74 2.29 3.07
C GLY A 133 -3.09 2.54 3.74
N ILE A 134 -4.09 1.69 3.53
CA ILE A 134 -5.41 1.82 4.15
C ILE A 134 -5.32 1.87 5.68
N ILE A 135 -4.60 0.92 6.29
CA ILE A 135 -4.46 0.82 7.74
C ILE A 135 -3.62 2.00 8.29
N PHE A 136 -2.60 2.44 7.56
CA PHE A 136 -1.77 3.59 7.93
C PHE A 136 -2.57 4.88 7.92
N PHE A 137 -3.31 5.16 6.84
CA PHE A 137 -4.12 6.36 6.72
C PHE A 137 -5.23 6.37 7.79
N ASP A 138 -5.94 5.24 8.01
CA ASP A 138 -6.92 5.13 9.09
C ASP A 138 -6.29 5.31 10.49
N GLY A 139 -5.10 4.74 10.69
CA GLY A 139 -4.32 4.90 11.91
C GLY A 139 -3.93 6.35 12.17
N CYS A 140 -3.51 7.07 11.13
CA CYS A 140 -3.20 8.50 11.20
C CYS A 140 -4.45 9.35 11.48
N GLU A 141 -5.58 9.07 10.82
CA GLU A 141 -6.84 9.78 11.05
C GLU A 141 -7.36 9.58 12.48
N LYS A 142 -7.36 8.33 12.96
CA LYS A 142 -7.85 7.97 14.30
C LYS A 142 -6.79 8.12 15.40
N LYS A 143 -5.60 8.65 15.08
CA LYS A 143 -4.45 8.78 15.99
C LYS A 143 -4.05 7.47 16.70
N LYS A 144 -4.23 6.33 16.04
CA LYS A 144 -3.90 4.99 16.57
C LYS A 144 -2.46 4.63 16.23
N TRP A 145 -1.52 5.06 17.06
CA TRP A 145 -0.08 4.80 16.87
C TRP A 145 0.29 3.30 16.83
N SER A 146 -0.45 2.46 17.54
CA SER A 146 -0.25 1.01 17.50
C SER A 146 -0.48 0.41 16.11
N ALA A 147 -1.44 0.93 15.34
CA ALA A 147 -1.67 0.49 13.96
C ALA A 147 -0.50 0.86 13.05
N LEU A 148 0.07 2.06 13.22
CA LEU A 148 1.25 2.51 12.48
C LEU A 148 2.47 1.64 12.79
N LEU A 149 2.66 1.29 14.07
CA LEU A 149 3.74 0.39 14.47
C LEU A 149 3.58 -1.00 13.84
N VAL A 150 2.36 -1.56 13.80
CA VAL A 150 2.12 -2.86 13.17
C VAL A 150 2.37 -2.80 11.65
N VAL A 151 1.96 -1.72 10.98
CA VAL A 151 2.28 -1.51 9.56
C VAL A 151 3.79 -1.51 9.33
N LEU A 152 4.55 -0.75 10.12
CA LEU A 152 6.00 -0.70 10.02
C LEU A 152 6.65 -2.08 10.28
N LEU A 153 6.23 -2.77 11.35
CA LEU A 153 6.77 -4.07 11.72
C LEU A 153 6.46 -5.15 10.69
N THR A 154 5.24 -5.19 10.16
CA THR A 154 4.87 -6.15 9.11
C THR A 154 5.59 -5.85 7.81
N HIS A 155 5.85 -4.58 7.49
CA HIS A 155 6.65 -4.18 6.34
C HIS A 155 8.12 -4.59 6.47
N LEU A 156 8.69 -4.43 7.65
CA LEU A 156 10.02 -4.92 7.95
C LEU A 156 10.09 -6.45 7.92
N LEU A 157 9.07 -7.15 8.44
CA LEU A 157 8.99 -8.60 8.43
C LEU A 157 8.98 -9.17 7.01
N VAL A 158 8.15 -8.63 6.11
CA VAL A 158 8.11 -9.08 4.71
C VAL A 158 9.42 -8.75 3.99
N SER A 159 10.02 -7.60 4.29
CA SER A 159 11.35 -7.24 3.77
C SER A 159 12.46 -8.14 4.30
N ALA A 160 12.33 -8.69 5.51
CA ALA A 160 13.29 -9.64 6.07
C ALA A 160 13.11 -11.05 5.50
N LEU A 161 11.86 -11.47 5.28
CA LEU A 161 11.52 -12.78 4.69
C LEU A 161 12.13 -12.96 3.29
N THR A 162 12.30 -11.88 2.51
CA THR A 162 12.95 -11.95 1.18
C THR A 162 14.46 -12.25 1.24
N PHE A 163 15.13 -12.03 2.38
CA PHE A 163 16.55 -12.36 2.56
C PHE A 163 16.79 -13.84 2.89
N ILE A 164 15.76 -14.60 3.25
CA ILE A 164 15.87 -16.01 3.67
C ILE A 164 15.83 -16.91 2.42
N SER A 165 16.86 -16.84 1.60
CA SER A 165 16.95 -17.50 0.28
C SER A 165 16.68 -19.03 0.25
N PRO A 166 17.14 -19.88 1.21
CA PRO A 166 17.02 -21.34 1.05
C PRO A 166 15.60 -21.91 1.25
N HIS A 167 14.64 -21.13 1.76
CA HIS A 167 13.29 -21.63 2.13
C HIS A 167 12.17 -20.90 1.37
N TYR A 168 12.24 -20.86 0.03
CA TYR A 168 11.26 -20.18 -0.82
C TYR A 168 9.80 -20.56 -0.52
N GLY A 169 9.51 -21.84 -0.27
CA GLY A 169 8.15 -22.29 0.05
C GLY A 169 7.59 -21.70 1.34
N ILE A 170 8.40 -21.65 2.41
CA ILE A 170 7.99 -21.10 3.72
C ILE A 170 7.81 -19.59 3.61
N ASN A 171 8.73 -18.89 2.93
CA ASN A 171 8.63 -17.44 2.75
C ASN A 171 7.40 -17.07 1.92
N LEU A 172 7.11 -17.86 0.87
CA LEU A 172 5.94 -17.64 0.02
C LEU A 172 4.66 -17.80 0.84
N VAL A 173 4.49 -18.94 1.51
CA VAL A 173 3.31 -19.21 2.35
C VAL A 173 3.14 -18.15 3.44
N SER A 174 4.22 -17.80 4.16
CA SER A 174 4.18 -16.78 5.22
C SER A 174 3.79 -15.40 4.68
N THR A 175 4.30 -15.02 3.50
CA THR A 175 3.95 -13.75 2.84
C THR A 175 2.47 -13.73 2.44
N TYR A 176 1.95 -14.82 1.88
CA TYR A 176 0.52 -14.91 1.54
C TYR A 176 -0.39 -14.86 2.77
N ILE A 177 0.00 -15.49 3.89
CA ILE A 177 -0.73 -15.38 5.16
C ILE A 177 -0.79 -13.92 5.62
N ILE A 178 0.35 -13.21 5.60
CA ILE A 178 0.40 -11.78 5.96
C ILE A 178 -0.51 -10.96 5.04
N VAL A 179 -0.49 -11.21 3.73
CA VAL A 179 -1.37 -10.53 2.77
C VAL A 179 -2.85 -10.75 3.11
N VAL A 180 -3.25 -11.98 3.43
CA VAL A 180 -4.64 -12.29 3.79
C VAL A 180 -5.04 -11.60 5.10
N LEU A 181 -4.20 -11.67 6.14
CA LEU A 181 -4.47 -11.04 7.43
C LEU A 181 -4.61 -9.51 7.31
N MET A 182 -3.69 -8.88 6.59
CA MET A 182 -3.72 -7.44 6.36
C MET A 182 -4.90 -7.03 5.47
N GLY A 183 -5.29 -7.87 4.51
CA GLY A 183 -6.47 -7.65 3.68
C GLY A 183 -7.78 -7.72 4.46
N ILE A 184 -7.92 -8.72 5.33
CA ILE A 184 -9.07 -8.83 6.23
C ILE A 184 -9.17 -7.60 7.14
N TRP A 185 -8.04 -7.16 7.71
CA TRP A 185 -8.04 -5.96 8.56
C TRP A 185 -8.38 -4.69 7.77
N ALA A 186 -7.79 -4.50 6.59
CA ALA A 186 -8.09 -3.38 5.72
C ALA A 186 -9.59 -3.34 5.32
N PHE A 187 -10.21 -4.50 5.07
CA PHE A 187 -11.65 -4.59 4.80
C PHE A 187 -12.50 -4.07 5.96
N PHE A 188 -12.22 -4.47 7.20
CA PHE A 188 -12.94 -3.96 8.36
C PHE A 188 -12.70 -2.47 8.62
N VAL A 189 -11.46 -2.01 8.45
CA VAL A 189 -11.09 -0.59 8.57
C VAL A 189 -11.85 0.25 7.54
N ALA A 190 -11.99 -0.25 6.32
CA ALA A 190 -12.76 0.38 5.25
C ALA A 190 -14.29 0.29 5.45
N GLY A 191 -14.78 -0.27 6.55
CA GLY A 191 -16.21 -0.36 6.89
C GLY A 191 -16.92 -1.63 6.46
N GLY A 192 -16.18 -2.60 5.95
CA GLY A 192 -16.69 -3.93 5.67
C GLY A 192 -17.15 -4.65 6.96
N SER A 193 -18.14 -5.52 6.82
CA SER A 193 -18.59 -6.42 7.88
C SER A 193 -19.08 -7.74 7.27
N CYS A 194 -19.18 -8.81 8.07
CA CYS A 194 -19.75 -10.08 7.59
C CYS A 194 -21.18 -9.90 7.04
N ARG A 195 -21.94 -8.94 7.58
CA ARG A 195 -23.26 -8.58 7.07
C ARG A 195 -23.18 -7.91 5.70
N SER A 196 -22.25 -6.97 5.50
CA SER A 196 -22.02 -6.33 4.20
C SER A 196 -21.56 -7.33 3.14
N LEU A 197 -20.71 -8.29 3.51
CA LEU A 197 -20.29 -9.37 2.63
C LEU A 197 -21.46 -10.27 2.23
N LYS A 198 -22.29 -10.66 3.20
CA LYS A 198 -23.50 -11.46 2.96
C LYS A 198 -24.50 -10.71 2.07
N LEU A 199 -24.67 -9.40 2.27
CA LEU A 199 -25.57 -8.57 1.47
C LEU A 199 -25.10 -8.42 0.02
N CYS A 200 -23.80 -8.25 -0.19
CA CYS A 200 -23.16 -8.19 -1.50
C CYS A 200 -23.30 -9.51 -2.26
N LEU A 201 -23.01 -10.64 -1.61
CA LEU A 201 -23.14 -11.98 -2.21
C LEU A 201 -24.59 -12.36 -2.53
N LEU A 202 -25.57 -11.81 -1.80
CA LEU A 202 -26.99 -12.02 -2.04
C LEU A 202 -27.61 -10.98 -3.00
N CYS A 203 -26.83 -10.03 -3.54
CA CYS A 203 -27.31 -8.91 -4.36
C CYS A 203 -28.53 -8.17 -3.76
N GLN A 204 -28.61 -8.08 -2.42
CA GLN A 204 -29.74 -7.45 -1.71
C GLN A 204 -29.60 -5.92 -1.60
N ASP A 205 -29.01 -5.29 -2.62
CA ASP A 205 -28.55 -3.88 -2.61
C ASP A 205 -29.70 -2.85 -2.49
N LYS A 206 -30.92 -3.25 -2.89
CA LYS A 206 -32.10 -2.36 -2.85
C LYS A 206 -32.47 -1.89 -1.44
N ASP A 207 -32.16 -2.68 -0.41
CA ASP A 207 -32.51 -2.34 0.98
C ASP A 207 -31.46 -1.44 1.65
N PHE A 208 -30.24 -1.35 1.12
CA PHE A 208 -29.14 -0.58 1.73
C PHE A 208 -29.29 0.93 1.47
N LEU A 209 -29.70 1.32 0.26
CA LEU A 209 -30.01 2.72 -0.07
C LEU A 209 -31.21 3.24 0.74
N LEU A 210 -32.23 2.39 0.95
CA LEU A 210 -33.42 2.74 1.72
C LEU A 210 -33.15 2.83 3.24
N PHE A 211 -32.28 1.98 3.78
CA PHE A 211 -31.90 2.05 5.20
C PHE A 211 -31.07 3.30 5.52
N ASN A 212 -30.16 3.69 4.64
CA ASN A 212 -29.30 4.86 4.86
C ASN A 212 -30.06 6.20 4.67
N GLN A 213 -31.15 6.22 3.89
CA GLN A 213 -32.06 7.38 3.81
C GLN A 213 -32.96 7.52 5.04
N ARG A 214 -33.24 6.44 5.78
CA ARG A 214 -34.15 6.47 6.94
C ARG A 214 -33.45 6.78 8.27
N SER A 215 -32.11 6.75 8.28
CA SER A 215 -31.28 6.98 9.47
C SER A 215 -30.69 8.40 9.54
N ARG A 216 -31.12 9.32 8.66
CA ARG A 216 -30.86 10.76 8.80
C ARG A 216 -32.15 11.50 9.08
#